data_AF-K2QC27-F1
#
_entry.id   AF-K2QC27-F1
#
_cell.length_a   1.000
_cell.length_b   1.000
_cell.length_c   1.000
_cell.angle_alpha   90.00
_cell.angle_beta   90.00
_cell.angle_gamma   90.00
#
_symmetry.space_group_name_H-M   'P 1'
#
loop_
_entity.id
_entity.type
_entity.pdbx_description
1 polymer ?
#
loop_
_entity_poly.entity_id
_entity_poly.type
_entity_poly.pdbx_seq_one_letter_code
_entity_poly.pdbx_strand_id
1 'polypeptide(L)'
;MTDNIISLKNNALQFNYFSDEPEKDWIPFGNIADRIFYKPTLVKYPYLAQDDYLLKLDDKEQVDINPFNFIIQENQGQRAFINQLPHDFVLSEELLEFPSGTPVLEIRTKNSKDQWQPWQAILGEFNVYKVLEAMNKTYLRFPIEKELEHFKKHFEIRYSGLLYVSYFKDISIMGDDGIIKTFSQNTRQIEFLPDSDNRCWDIEDRVKTWNDFIAKYHSYDSNGNRI
;
A
#
# COMPACT_ATOMS: atom_id res chain seq x y z
N MET A 1 33.17 25.92 -17.60
CA MET A 1 32.09 24.92 -17.51
C MET A 1 31.55 25.03 -16.11
N THR A 2 30.36 25.58 -15.94
CA THR A 2 29.63 25.49 -14.68
C THR A 2 29.09 24.07 -14.60
N ASP A 3 29.64 23.26 -13.71
CA ASP A 3 29.05 21.98 -13.34
C ASP A 3 27.64 22.28 -12.84
N ASN A 4 26.63 21.94 -13.65
CA ASN A 4 25.24 22.00 -13.23
C ASN A 4 25.05 20.93 -12.15
N ILE A 5 25.27 21.31 -10.90
CA ILE A 5 24.96 20.48 -9.74
C ILE A 5 23.44 20.32 -9.70
N ILE A 6 22.95 19.18 -10.19
CA ILE A 6 21.54 18.81 -10.08
C ILE A 6 21.33 18.27 -8.66
N SER A 7 20.64 19.03 -7.82
CA SER A 7 20.19 18.53 -6.51
C SER A 7 19.08 17.51 -6.74
N LEU A 8 19.39 16.23 -6.54
CA LEU A 8 18.40 15.16 -6.61
C LEU A 8 17.43 15.31 -5.45
N LYS A 9 16.15 15.47 -5.78
CA LYS A 9 15.05 15.47 -4.82
C LYS A 9 14.47 14.06 -4.68
N ASN A 10 13.70 13.85 -3.62
CA ASN A 10 13.08 12.56 -3.31
C ASN A 10 12.17 12.08 -4.45
N ASN A 11 12.14 10.76 -4.64
CA ASN A 11 11.37 10.09 -5.70
C ASN A 11 10.48 8.96 -5.15
N ALA A 12 10.45 8.78 -3.83
CA ALA A 12 9.58 7.84 -3.15
C ALA A 12 9.04 8.45 -1.85
N LEU A 13 7.86 8.01 -1.46
CA LEU A 13 7.31 8.26 -0.12
C LEU A 13 7.34 6.93 0.63
N GLN A 14 8.14 6.84 1.69
CA GLN A 14 8.12 5.68 2.58
C GLN A 14 7.02 5.89 3.62
N PHE A 15 6.15 4.90 3.79
CA PHE A 15 5.03 4.92 4.71
C PHE A 15 5.20 3.86 5.78
N ASN A 16 4.79 4.19 7.00
CA ASN A 16 4.78 3.26 8.11
C ASN A 16 3.68 3.59 9.12
N TYR A 17 3.29 2.58 9.90
CA TYR A 17 2.45 2.73 11.09
C TYR A 17 3.34 2.74 12.34
N PHE A 18 3.08 3.68 13.24
CA PHE A 18 3.78 3.76 14.53
C PHE A 18 2.79 3.69 15.69
N SER A 19 2.93 2.70 16.57
CA SER A 19 2.16 2.63 17.82
C SER A 19 2.42 3.85 18.72
N ASP A 20 3.66 4.35 18.67
CA ASP A 20 4.16 5.46 19.46
C ASP A 20 4.57 6.64 18.56
N GLU A 21 5.10 7.71 19.14
CA GLU A 21 5.56 8.87 18.37
C GLU A 21 6.81 8.51 17.55
N PRO A 22 6.82 8.75 16.22
CA PRO A 22 7.96 8.43 15.37
C PRO A 22 9.10 9.45 15.50
N GLU A 23 10.20 9.19 14.80
CA GLU A 23 11.29 10.16 14.64
C GLU A 23 10.83 11.45 13.92
N LYS A 24 11.59 12.54 14.07
CA LYS A 24 11.18 13.90 13.65
C LYS A 24 10.99 14.10 12.15
N ASP A 25 11.51 13.19 11.32
CA ASP A 25 11.44 13.23 9.86
C ASP A 25 10.14 12.64 9.29
N TRP A 26 9.32 12.00 10.13
CA TRP A 26 8.03 11.43 9.74
C TRP A 26 6.90 12.44 9.84
N ILE A 27 6.11 12.52 8.78
CA ILE A 27 4.99 13.45 8.63
C ILE A 27 3.68 12.67 8.74
N PRO A 28 2.70 13.10 9.56
CA PRO A 28 1.40 12.45 9.63
C PRO A 28 0.70 12.41 8.27
N PHE A 29 0.19 11.26 7.87
CA PHE A 29 -0.66 11.11 6.69
C PHE A 29 -2.13 11.28 7.10
N GLY A 30 -2.66 12.50 7.01
CA GLY A 30 -4.02 12.80 7.43
C GLY A 30 -4.08 13.13 8.91
N ASN A 31 -4.94 12.44 9.68
CA ASN A 31 -5.09 12.69 11.10
C ASN A 31 -3.99 11.97 11.90
N ILE A 32 -3.32 12.67 12.80
CA ILE A 32 -2.28 12.09 13.67
C ILE A 32 -2.81 10.93 14.53
N ALA A 33 -4.11 10.91 14.84
CA ALA A 33 -4.76 9.83 15.56
C ALA A 33 -4.76 8.50 14.79
N ASP A 34 -4.66 8.54 13.46
CA ASP A 34 -4.62 7.35 12.61
C ASP A 34 -3.25 6.67 12.64
N ARG A 35 -2.23 7.34 13.21
CA ARG A 35 -0.88 6.81 13.45
C ARG A 35 -0.13 6.32 12.20
N ILE A 36 -0.58 6.75 11.02
CA ILE A 36 0.08 6.49 9.74
C ILE A 36 0.92 7.71 9.39
N PHE A 37 2.19 7.47 9.07
CA PHE A 37 3.14 8.51 8.75
C PHE A 37 3.85 8.20 7.44
N TYR A 38 4.36 9.24 6.79
CA TYR A 38 5.22 9.12 5.63
C TYR A 38 6.47 9.97 5.78
N LYS A 39 7.56 9.56 5.13
CA LYS A 39 8.74 10.40 4.91
C LYS A 39 9.16 10.38 3.45
N PRO A 40 9.41 11.54 2.82
CA PRO A 40 10.02 11.59 1.50
C PRO A 40 11.43 10.99 1.54
N THR A 41 11.73 10.10 0.61
CA THR A 41 13.03 9.42 0.51
C THR A 41 13.53 9.39 -0.93
N LEU A 42 14.84 9.23 -1.06
CA LEU A 42 15.52 9.08 -2.34
C LEU A 42 15.94 7.63 -2.52
N VAL A 43 15.22 6.90 -3.37
CA VAL A 43 15.60 5.57 -3.84
C VAL A 43 16.50 5.75 -5.06
N LYS A 44 17.67 5.11 -5.05
CA LYS A 44 18.58 5.15 -6.20
C LYS A 44 17.95 4.37 -7.36
N TYR A 45 17.57 5.09 -8.41
CA TYR A 45 17.05 4.48 -9.64
C TYR A 45 17.81 5.03 -10.86
N PRO A 46 18.12 4.20 -11.88
CA PRO A 46 19.05 4.61 -12.96
C PRO A 46 18.53 5.76 -13.82
N TYR A 47 17.20 5.93 -13.89
CA TYR A 47 16.54 6.97 -14.68
C TYR A 47 15.43 7.64 -13.85
N LEU A 48 15.52 8.95 -13.68
CA LEU A 48 14.45 9.74 -13.06
C LEU A 48 13.79 10.64 -14.11
N ALA A 49 12.46 10.74 -14.11
CA ALA A 49 11.70 11.65 -14.97
C ALA A 49 11.36 12.95 -14.22
N GLN A 50 11.86 14.09 -14.69
CA GLN A 50 11.47 15.40 -14.19
C GLN A 50 10.66 16.13 -15.25
N ASP A 51 9.45 16.55 -14.92
CA ASP A 51 8.59 17.32 -15.82
C ASP A 51 8.51 16.63 -17.21
N ASP A 52 9.19 17.14 -18.25
CA ASP A 52 9.24 16.60 -19.62
C ASP A 52 10.61 15.99 -20.04
N TYR A 53 11.57 15.81 -19.12
CA TYR A 53 12.92 15.31 -19.43
C TYR A 53 13.36 14.10 -18.59
N LEU A 54 14.16 13.22 -19.22
CA LEU A 54 14.76 12.04 -18.59
C LEU A 54 16.16 12.37 -18.08
N LEU A 55 16.36 12.18 -16.78
CA LEU A 55 17.65 12.35 -16.12
C LEU A 55 18.29 10.98 -15.89
N LYS A 56 19.40 10.69 -16.62
CA LYS A 56 20.25 9.51 -16.40
C LYS A 56 21.27 9.82 -15.29
N LEU A 57 21.29 9.03 -14.22
CA LEU A 57 22.13 9.29 -13.04
C LEU A 57 23.51 8.58 -13.02
N ASP A 58 23.83 7.89 -14.11
CA ASP A 58 25.10 7.21 -14.40
C ASP A 58 25.27 5.76 -13.87
N ASP A 59 26.07 5.00 -14.60
CA ASP A 59 26.02 3.54 -14.84
C ASP A 59 26.42 2.61 -13.66
N LYS A 60 25.67 2.66 -12.55
CA LYS A 60 25.68 1.57 -11.56
C LYS A 60 24.39 0.75 -11.66
N GLU A 61 24.43 -0.27 -12.53
CA GLU A 61 23.57 -1.47 -12.46
C GLU A 61 23.53 -2.00 -11.01
N GLN A 62 22.46 -2.52 -10.40
CA GLN A 62 21.17 -3.05 -10.84
C GLN A 62 20.23 -2.98 -9.60
N VAL A 63 19.02 -2.47 -9.75
CA VAL A 63 17.80 -3.15 -9.27
C VAL A 63 16.76 -2.87 -10.35
N ASP A 64 16.40 -3.90 -11.12
CA ASP A 64 15.23 -3.83 -11.97
C ASP A 64 14.01 -3.72 -11.04
N ILE A 65 13.40 -2.55 -10.97
CA ILE A 65 12.05 -2.43 -10.41
C ILE A 65 11.15 -3.07 -11.46
N ASN A 66 10.89 -4.36 -11.29
CA ASN A 66 9.87 -5.08 -12.03
C ASN A 66 8.54 -4.77 -11.34
N PRO A 67 7.70 -3.90 -11.92
CA PRO A 67 6.58 -3.42 -11.18
C PRO A 67 5.54 -4.51 -11.28
N PHE A 68 5.24 -5.32 -10.25
CA PHE A 68 3.98 -6.05 -10.31
C PHE A 68 3.01 -6.21 -9.11
N ASN A 69 1.69 -6.01 -9.39
CA ASN A 69 0.58 -5.49 -8.57
C ASN A 69 0.68 -3.97 -8.29
N PHE A 70 -0.44 -3.29 -7.94
CA PHE A 70 -0.31 -1.90 -7.44
C PHE A 70 0.52 -1.87 -6.15
N ILE A 71 0.59 -2.99 -5.41
CA ILE A 71 1.56 -3.30 -4.36
C ILE A 71 2.50 -4.40 -4.85
N ILE A 72 3.79 -4.12 -4.95
CA ILE A 72 4.84 -5.04 -5.37
C ILE A 72 5.48 -5.66 -4.14
N GLN A 73 5.70 -6.97 -4.13
CA GLN A 73 6.48 -7.64 -3.09
C GLN A 73 7.84 -8.09 -3.64
N GLU A 74 8.94 -7.64 -3.02
CA GLU A 74 10.29 -7.89 -3.55
C GLU A 74 10.88 -9.27 -3.17
N ASN A 75 10.34 -10.01 -2.18
CA ASN A 75 10.82 -11.33 -1.68
C ASN A 75 9.65 -12.32 -1.43
N GLN A 76 9.80 -13.62 -1.08
CA GLN A 76 10.23 -14.77 -1.92
C GLN A 76 9.05 -15.35 -2.75
N GLY A 77 9.29 -15.68 -4.03
CA GLY A 77 8.40 -16.49 -4.89
C GLY A 77 7.90 -15.87 -6.23
N GLN A 78 8.47 -14.74 -6.64
CA GLN A 78 7.97 -13.83 -7.70
C GLN A 78 7.41 -14.49 -8.97
N ARG A 79 6.10 -14.28 -9.21
CA ARG A 79 5.64 -13.50 -10.38
C ARG A 79 4.39 -12.75 -9.95
N ALA A 80 4.52 -11.47 -9.67
CA ALA A 80 3.40 -10.58 -9.89
C ALA A 80 3.44 -10.18 -11.38
N PHE A 81 2.28 -9.90 -11.98
CA PHE A 81 2.14 -9.36 -13.34
C PHE A 81 1.23 -8.13 -13.26
N ILE A 82 1.60 -7.01 -13.89
CA ILE A 82 0.86 -5.73 -13.88
C ILE A 82 0.17 -5.65 -15.18
N ASN A 83 -1.14 -5.57 -15.04
CA ASN A 83 -1.97 -5.04 -16.09
C ASN A 83 -2.46 -3.63 -15.77
N GLN A 84 -2.34 -3.12 -14.53
CA GLN A 84 -2.95 -1.84 -14.12
C GLN A 84 -2.12 -1.09 -13.06
N LEU A 85 -1.72 0.14 -13.41
CA LEU A 85 -1.12 1.15 -12.52
C LEU A 85 -2.20 2.19 -12.17
N PRO A 86 -2.82 2.13 -10.99
CA PRO A 86 -3.88 3.07 -10.64
C PRO A 86 -3.29 4.47 -10.53
N HIS A 87 -3.77 5.39 -11.35
CA HIS A 87 -3.31 6.78 -11.37
C HIS A 87 -1.77 6.90 -11.48
N ASP A 88 -1.14 6.00 -12.23
CA ASP A 88 0.33 5.86 -12.39
C ASP A 88 1.11 5.78 -11.07
N PHE A 89 0.49 5.31 -9.99
CA PHE A 89 1.19 5.01 -8.75
C PHE A 89 1.53 3.53 -8.65
N VAL A 90 2.65 3.29 -7.96
CA VAL A 90 3.18 1.97 -7.62
C VAL A 90 3.49 1.99 -6.14
N LEU A 91 3.10 0.94 -5.43
CA LEU A 91 3.51 0.67 -4.06
C LEU A 91 4.48 -0.51 -4.05
N SER A 92 5.48 -0.50 -3.17
CA SER A 92 6.42 -1.61 -2.97
C SER A 92 6.55 -1.93 -1.48
N GLU A 93 6.55 -3.22 -1.16
CA GLU A 93 6.80 -3.77 0.16
C GLU A 93 8.06 -4.65 0.12
N GLU A 94 8.96 -4.42 1.06
CA GLU A 94 10.14 -5.26 1.24
C GLU A 94 9.91 -6.24 2.39
N LEU A 95 9.28 -7.38 2.10
CA LEU A 95 8.93 -8.38 3.11
C LEU A 95 9.55 -9.74 2.79
N LEU A 96 10.58 -10.09 3.55
CA LEU A 96 11.23 -11.41 3.54
C LEU A 96 10.36 -12.49 4.20
N GLU A 97 9.75 -12.15 5.34
CA GLU A 97 8.80 -12.97 6.09
C GLU A 97 7.74 -12.06 6.72
N PHE A 98 6.55 -12.60 7.01
CA PHE A 98 5.50 -11.87 7.73
C PHE A 98 5.38 -12.40 9.16
N PRO A 99 6.14 -11.86 10.13
CA PRO A 99 6.02 -12.32 11.51
C PRO A 99 4.65 -11.95 12.08
N SER A 100 4.15 -12.80 12.98
CA SER A 100 3.01 -12.41 13.81
C SER A 100 3.36 -11.16 14.61
N GLY A 101 2.44 -10.21 14.68
CA GLY A 101 2.65 -8.87 15.26
C GLY A 101 3.03 -7.79 14.25
N THR A 102 3.20 -8.11 12.96
CA THR A 102 3.38 -7.08 11.92
C THR A 102 2.12 -6.20 11.81
N PRO A 103 2.25 -4.86 11.84
CA PRO A 103 1.14 -3.95 11.56
C PRO A 103 0.55 -4.19 10.16
N VAL A 104 -0.77 -4.18 10.07
CA VAL A 104 -1.50 -4.31 8.80
C VAL A 104 -2.21 -3.00 8.52
N LEU A 105 -1.90 -2.42 7.38
CA LEU A 105 -2.61 -1.31 6.79
C LEU A 105 -3.57 -1.83 5.72
N GLU A 106 -4.69 -1.15 5.55
CA GLU A 106 -5.57 -1.36 4.40
C GLU A 106 -5.44 -0.16 3.50
N ILE A 107 -5.31 -0.41 2.21
CA ILE A 107 -5.33 0.62 1.18
C ILE A 107 -6.44 0.33 0.18
N ARG A 108 -7.02 1.36 -0.39
CA ARG A 108 -7.83 1.28 -1.60
C ARG A 108 -7.59 2.48 -2.49
N THR A 109 -8.00 2.34 -3.74
CA THR A 109 -7.83 3.38 -4.76
C THR A 109 -9.11 3.60 -5.55
N LYS A 110 -9.25 4.77 -6.18
CA LYS A 110 -10.29 5.02 -7.18
C LYS A 110 -9.88 4.44 -8.53
N ASN A 111 -10.86 4.06 -9.34
CA ASN A 111 -10.63 3.76 -10.75
C ASN A 111 -10.81 5.02 -11.61
N SER A 112 -10.68 4.88 -12.93
CA SER A 112 -10.88 5.96 -13.90
C SER A 112 -12.29 6.58 -13.94
N LYS A 113 -13.25 5.97 -13.23
CA LYS A 113 -14.63 6.46 -13.05
C LYS A 113 -14.87 7.04 -11.65
N ASP A 114 -13.80 7.32 -10.90
CA ASP A 114 -13.86 7.79 -9.51
C ASP A 114 -14.54 6.84 -8.51
N GLN A 115 -14.64 5.54 -8.86
CA GLN A 115 -15.24 4.53 -7.98
C GLN A 115 -14.18 3.84 -7.12
N TRP A 116 -14.46 3.70 -5.82
CA TRP A 116 -13.58 3.00 -4.89
C TRP A 116 -13.48 1.51 -5.19
N GLN A 117 -12.24 1.02 -5.27
CA GLN A 117 -11.92 -0.39 -5.41
C GLN A 117 -11.92 -1.09 -4.04
N PRO A 118 -11.95 -2.44 -3.99
CA PRO A 118 -11.86 -3.19 -2.74
C PRO A 118 -10.61 -2.82 -1.93
N TRP A 119 -10.73 -2.93 -0.61
CA TRP A 119 -9.60 -2.77 0.31
C TRP A 119 -8.61 -3.91 0.14
N GLN A 120 -7.32 -3.58 0.16
CA GLN A 120 -6.21 -4.49 0.04
C GLN A 120 -5.25 -4.30 1.22
N ALA A 121 -4.69 -5.40 1.73
CA ALA A 121 -3.74 -5.42 2.83
C ALA A 121 -2.35 -4.98 2.35
N ILE A 122 -1.73 -4.09 3.14
CA ILE A 122 -0.31 -3.78 3.14
C ILE A 122 0.22 -4.17 4.52
N LEU A 123 1.38 -4.79 4.58
CA LEU A 123 2.02 -5.31 5.77
C LEU A 123 3.26 -4.47 6.09
N GLY A 124 3.30 -3.89 7.28
CA GLY A 124 4.45 -3.12 7.74
C GLY A 124 4.75 -1.89 6.88
N GLU A 125 6.04 -1.70 6.60
CA GLU A 125 6.54 -0.55 5.86
C GLU A 125 6.43 -0.77 4.34
N PHE A 126 6.07 0.30 3.63
CA PHE A 126 5.97 0.28 2.17
C PHE A 126 6.39 1.61 1.56
N ASN A 127 6.75 1.59 0.28
CA ASN A 127 7.11 2.76 -0.50
C ASN A 127 6.04 3.05 -1.55
N VAL A 128 5.76 4.33 -1.80
CA VAL A 128 4.92 4.81 -2.90
C VAL A 128 5.79 5.54 -3.91
N TYR A 129 5.60 5.22 -5.18
CA TYR A 129 6.24 5.85 -6.32
C TYR A 129 5.19 6.34 -7.31
N LYS A 130 5.45 7.49 -7.94
CA LYS A 130 4.71 7.93 -9.12
C LYS A 130 5.54 7.59 -10.34
N VAL A 131 4.92 7.04 -11.37
CA VAL A 131 5.60 6.65 -12.60
C VAL A 131 5.15 7.45 -13.82
N LEU A 132 5.98 7.41 -14.85
CA LEU A 132 5.73 7.95 -16.18
C LEU A 132 6.12 6.89 -17.22
N GLU A 133 5.17 6.53 -18.08
CA GLU A 133 5.45 5.72 -19.26
C GLU A 133 5.93 6.61 -20.41
N ALA A 134 7.16 6.39 -20.87
CA ALA A 134 7.74 7.08 -22.02
C ALA A 134 8.67 6.15 -22.79
N MET A 135 8.73 6.26 -24.12
CA MET A 135 9.68 5.49 -24.95
C MET A 135 9.66 3.96 -24.68
N ASN A 136 8.48 3.39 -24.40
CA ASN A 136 8.27 1.99 -24.00
C ASN A 136 9.02 1.57 -22.72
N LYS A 137 9.22 2.52 -21.79
CA LYS A 137 9.87 2.32 -20.50
C LYS A 137 9.11 3.07 -19.40
N THR A 138 9.11 2.48 -18.21
CA THR A 138 8.59 3.09 -16.99
C THR A 138 9.68 3.86 -16.26
N TYR A 139 9.39 5.11 -15.91
CA TYR A 139 10.32 6.00 -15.19
C TYR A 139 9.71 6.47 -13.87
N LEU A 140 10.52 6.64 -12.83
CA LEU A 140 10.07 7.25 -11.58
C LEU A 140 10.02 8.77 -11.72
N ARG A 141 8.87 9.37 -11.39
CA ARG A 141 8.74 10.82 -11.34
C ARG A 141 9.44 11.38 -10.11
N PHE A 142 10.05 12.55 -10.27
CA PHE A 142 10.59 13.34 -9.17
C PHE A 142 10.31 14.84 -9.38
N PRO A 143 10.14 15.64 -8.31
CA PRO A 143 10.00 15.23 -6.91
C PRO A 143 8.63 14.61 -6.61
N ILE A 144 8.61 13.50 -5.87
CA ILE A 144 7.37 12.78 -5.53
C ILE A 144 6.42 13.61 -4.64
N GLU A 145 6.94 14.57 -3.88
CA GLU A 145 6.16 15.41 -2.98
C GLU A 145 5.14 16.27 -3.73
N LYS A 146 5.38 16.59 -5.02
CA LYS A 146 4.42 17.30 -5.88
C LYS A 146 3.17 16.46 -6.17
N GLU A 147 3.24 15.15 -6.02
CA GLU A 147 2.18 14.19 -6.36
C GLU A 147 1.36 13.78 -5.11
N LEU A 148 1.72 14.28 -3.92
CA LEU A 148 1.09 13.90 -2.66
C LEU A 148 -0.41 14.23 -2.62
N GLU A 149 -0.81 15.41 -3.09
CA GLU A 149 -2.22 15.79 -3.11
C GLU A 149 -3.02 14.97 -4.15
N HIS A 150 -2.36 14.58 -5.25
CA HIS A 150 -2.95 13.66 -6.22
C HIS A 150 -3.14 12.27 -5.61
N PHE A 151 -2.17 11.78 -4.84
CA PHE A 151 -2.26 10.53 -4.09
C PHE A 151 -3.41 10.57 -3.08
N LYS A 152 -3.48 11.58 -2.20
CA LYS A 152 -4.56 11.74 -1.21
C LYS A 152 -5.96 11.81 -1.81
N LYS A 153 -6.10 12.34 -3.04
CA LYS A 153 -7.39 12.43 -3.73
C LYS A 153 -7.94 11.08 -4.21
N HIS A 154 -7.05 10.15 -4.54
CA HIS A 154 -7.40 8.89 -5.19
C HIS A 154 -7.11 7.64 -4.35
N PHE A 155 -6.38 7.77 -3.24
CA PHE A 155 -6.03 6.67 -2.36
C PHE A 155 -6.50 6.94 -0.94
N GLU A 156 -6.94 5.89 -0.28
CA GLU A 156 -7.25 5.89 1.16
C GLU A 156 -6.44 4.80 1.84
N ILE A 157 -5.87 5.12 3.00
CA ILE A 157 -5.09 4.21 3.82
C ILE A 157 -5.65 4.27 5.24
N ARG A 158 -5.77 3.12 5.90
CA ARG A 158 -6.16 3.03 7.31
C ARG A 158 -5.46 1.87 8.01
N TYR A 159 -5.36 1.96 9.33
CA TYR A 159 -4.87 0.85 10.14
C TYR A 159 -5.95 -0.25 10.28
N SER A 160 -5.55 -1.50 10.03
CA SER A 160 -6.43 -2.67 10.15
C SER A 160 -6.27 -3.41 11.47
N GLY A 161 -5.06 -3.40 12.05
CA GLY A 161 -4.70 -4.20 13.20
C GLY A 161 -3.34 -4.87 13.05
N LEU A 162 -3.12 -5.92 13.84
CA LEU A 162 -1.90 -6.71 13.81
C LEU A 162 -2.12 -8.03 13.07
N LEU A 163 -1.10 -8.46 12.33
CA LEU A 163 -1.06 -9.76 11.68
C LEU A 163 -0.91 -10.86 12.73
N TYR A 164 -1.72 -11.90 12.62
CA TYR A 164 -1.56 -13.14 13.35
C TYR A 164 -1.36 -14.29 12.37
N VAL A 165 -0.30 -15.07 12.58
CA VAL A 165 0.03 -16.22 11.74
C VAL A 165 -0.04 -17.47 12.61
N SER A 166 -0.95 -18.38 12.28
CA SER A 166 -1.12 -19.65 13.00
C SER A 166 0.08 -20.58 12.76
N TYR A 167 0.21 -21.63 13.58
CA TYR A 167 1.20 -22.70 13.33
C TYR A 167 1.03 -23.35 11.94
N PHE A 168 -0.20 -23.40 11.43
CA PHE A 168 -0.53 -23.95 10.11
C PHE A 168 -0.41 -22.92 8.99
N LYS A 169 0.12 -21.72 9.28
CA LYS A 169 0.27 -20.58 8.35
C LYS A 169 -1.05 -19.96 7.91
N ASP A 170 -2.13 -20.16 8.67
CA ASP A 170 -3.35 -19.39 8.47
C ASP A 170 -3.08 -17.95 8.88
N ILE A 171 -3.56 -17.02 8.07
CA ILE A 171 -3.37 -15.59 8.29
C ILE A 171 -4.67 -15.00 8.79
N SER A 172 -4.60 -14.27 9.89
CA SER A 172 -5.67 -13.41 10.36
C SER A 172 -5.16 -12.01 10.70
N ILE A 173 -6.06 -11.03 10.65
CA ILE A 173 -5.80 -9.65 11.07
C ILE A 173 -6.69 -9.37 12.28
N MET A 174 -6.04 -9.01 13.39
CA MET A 174 -6.70 -8.71 14.66
C MET A 174 -6.64 -7.20 14.89
N GLY A 175 -7.80 -6.54 14.83
CA GLY A 175 -7.94 -5.12 15.12
C GLY A 175 -8.97 -4.85 16.22
N ASP A 176 -9.07 -3.58 16.60
CA ASP A 176 -10.00 -3.14 17.66
C ASP A 176 -11.47 -3.08 17.19
N ASP A 177 -11.73 -3.35 15.91
CA ASP A 177 -13.07 -3.36 15.31
C ASP A 177 -13.87 -4.62 15.65
N GLY A 178 -13.26 -5.62 16.28
CA GLY A 178 -13.91 -6.89 16.62
C GLY A 178 -14.25 -7.74 15.38
N ILE A 179 -13.70 -7.41 14.21
CA ILE A 179 -13.92 -8.15 12.96
C ILE A 179 -12.70 -9.03 12.70
N ILE A 180 -12.91 -10.34 12.64
CA ILE A 180 -11.85 -11.28 12.25
C ILE A 180 -11.71 -11.28 10.73
N LYS A 181 -10.57 -10.79 10.26
CA LYS A 181 -10.27 -10.60 8.84
C LYS A 181 -9.13 -11.53 8.42
N THR A 182 -9.04 -11.79 7.13
CA THR A 182 -7.88 -12.35 6.45
C THR A 182 -7.64 -11.56 5.16
N PHE A 183 -6.69 -11.99 4.33
CA PHE A 183 -6.53 -11.44 3.00
C PHE A 183 -6.11 -12.51 2.00
N SER A 184 -6.51 -12.31 0.75
CA SER A 184 -6.06 -13.12 -0.37
C SER A 184 -4.55 -13.01 -0.53
N GLN A 185 -3.81 -14.11 -0.46
CA GLN A 185 -2.36 -14.09 -0.70
C GLN A 185 -1.97 -13.68 -2.13
N ASN A 186 -2.91 -13.78 -3.08
CA ASN A 186 -2.69 -13.41 -4.49
C ASN A 186 -3.01 -11.95 -4.77
N THR A 187 -4.16 -11.45 -4.27
CA THR A 187 -4.68 -10.11 -4.61
C THR A 187 -4.52 -9.11 -3.48
N ARG A 188 -4.13 -9.57 -2.29
CA ARG A 188 -4.15 -8.82 -1.03
C ARG A 188 -5.52 -8.30 -0.61
N GLN A 189 -6.60 -8.62 -1.32
CA GLN A 189 -7.92 -8.14 -0.96
C GLN A 189 -8.30 -8.62 0.45
N ILE A 190 -8.84 -7.70 1.28
CA ILE A 190 -9.35 -8.01 2.62
C ILE A 190 -10.59 -8.90 2.49
N GLU A 191 -10.58 -10.00 3.24
CA GLU A 191 -11.63 -11.02 3.23
C GLU A 191 -12.12 -11.28 4.66
N PHE A 192 -13.39 -11.65 4.78
CA PHE A 192 -13.95 -12.10 6.05
C PHE A 192 -13.41 -13.50 6.37
N LEU A 193 -12.92 -13.70 7.60
CA LEU A 193 -12.49 -15.02 8.06
C LEU A 193 -13.57 -15.61 8.97
N PRO A 194 -14.40 -16.55 8.48
CA PRO A 194 -15.24 -17.34 9.34
C PRO A 194 -14.35 -18.35 10.08
N ASP A 195 -14.00 -18.06 11.33
CA ASP A 195 -13.51 -19.04 12.32
C ASP A 195 -14.59 -20.09 12.66
N SER A 196 -15.04 -20.85 11.65
CA SER A 196 -16.14 -21.80 11.73
C SER A 196 -15.86 -23.01 12.63
N ASP A 197 -14.59 -23.27 12.91
CA ASP A 197 -14.12 -24.40 13.71
C ASP A 197 -14.00 -24.06 15.20
N ASN A 198 -14.11 -22.78 15.55
CA ASN A 198 -14.11 -22.32 16.93
C ASN A 198 -15.47 -22.56 17.58
N ARG A 199 -15.54 -23.60 18.41
CA ARG A 199 -16.73 -23.97 19.19
C ARG A 199 -17.13 -22.93 20.23
N CYS A 200 -16.25 -21.99 20.54
CA CYS A 200 -16.53 -20.87 21.44
C CYS A 200 -17.10 -19.65 20.69
N TRP A 201 -17.27 -19.73 19.37
CA TRP A 201 -17.89 -18.68 18.57
C TRP A 201 -19.24 -19.18 18.06
N ASP A 202 -20.32 -18.76 18.73
CA ASP A 202 -21.66 -19.22 18.39
C ASP A 202 -22.13 -18.68 17.03
N ILE A 203 -23.28 -19.16 16.55
CA ILE A 203 -23.80 -18.75 15.24
C ILE A 203 -24.26 -17.29 15.22
N GLU A 204 -24.75 -16.77 16.35
CA GLU A 204 -25.30 -15.42 16.44
C GLU A 204 -24.17 -14.39 16.34
N ASP A 205 -23.08 -14.61 17.07
CA ASP A 205 -21.88 -13.78 17.01
C ASP A 205 -21.24 -13.82 15.61
N ARG A 206 -21.21 -14.99 14.95
CA ARG A 206 -20.71 -15.11 13.57
C ARG A 206 -21.52 -14.30 12.57
N VAL A 207 -22.84 -14.39 12.64
CA VAL A 207 -23.74 -13.63 11.77
C VAL A 207 -23.60 -12.13 12.03
N LYS A 208 -23.46 -11.74 13.30
CA LYS A 208 -23.21 -10.35 13.67
C LYS A 208 -21.91 -9.83 13.07
N THR A 209 -20.77 -10.51 13.30
CA THR A 209 -19.48 -10.09 12.76
C THR A 209 -19.46 -10.08 11.22
N TRP A 210 -20.18 -11.00 10.58
CA TRP A 210 -20.33 -10.99 9.13
C TRP A 210 -21.11 -9.75 8.64
N ASN A 211 -22.19 -9.39 9.31
CA ASN A 211 -22.92 -8.15 9.01
C ASN A 211 -22.07 -6.91 9.25
N ASP A 212 -21.27 -6.88 10.33
CA ASP A 212 -20.34 -5.79 10.64
C ASP A 212 -19.26 -5.68 9.55
N PHE A 213 -18.75 -6.81 9.05
CA PHE A 213 -17.83 -6.84 7.90
C PHE A 213 -18.50 -6.26 6.65
N ILE A 214 -19.72 -6.70 6.29
CA ILE A 214 -20.44 -6.18 5.13
C ILE A 214 -20.67 -4.67 5.28
N ALA A 215 -21.12 -4.20 6.45
CA ALA A 215 -21.35 -2.79 6.69
C ALA A 215 -20.06 -1.96 6.51
N LYS A 216 -18.93 -2.45 7.06
CA LYS A 216 -17.64 -1.75 7.00
C LYS A 216 -17.00 -1.76 5.62
N TYR A 217 -17.08 -2.86 4.88
CA TYR A 217 -16.34 -3.03 3.63
C TYR A 217 -17.22 -2.82 2.40
N HIS A 218 -18.51 -3.10 2.45
CA HIS A 218 -19.45 -3.10 1.32
C HIS A 218 -20.52 -2.00 1.49
N SER A 219 -20.06 -0.77 1.71
CA SER A 219 -20.92 0.42 1.67
C SER A 219 -21.09 0.92 0.24
N TYR A 220 -22.31 1.30 -0.14
CA TYR A 220 -22.65 1.78 -1.48
C TYR A 220 -23.43 3.10 -1.42
N ASP A 221 -23.21 3.96 -2.41
CA ASP A 221 -23.99 5.18 -2.62
C ASP A 221 -25.36 4.87 -3.21
N SER A 222 -26.20 5.91 -3.31
CA SER A 222 -27.52 5.85 -3.93
C SER A 222 -27.51 5.39 -5.39
N ASN A 223 -26.36 5.43 -6.07
CA ASN A 223 -26.19 4.99 -7.44
C ASN A 223 -25.62 3.56 -7.53
N GLY A 224 -25.43 2.88 -6.40
CA GLY A 224 -24.86 1.54 -6.32
C GLY A 224 -23.33 1.50 -6.48
N ASN A 225 -22.65 2.64 -6.42
CA ASN A 225 -21.18 2.68 -6.43
C ASN A 225 -20.65 2.46 -5.02
N ARG A 226 -19.52 1.77 -4.88
CA ARG A 226 -18.89 1.57 -3.58
C ARG A 226 -18.36 2.90 -3.03
N ILE A 227 -18.64 3.18 -1.75
CA ILE A 227 -18.15 4.36 -1.00
C ILE A 227 -16.95 3.97 -0.15
#